data_AF-A0A1S3R3G9-F1
#
_entry.id   AF-A0A1S3R3G9-F1
#
_cell.length_a   1.000
_cell.length_b   1.000
_cell.length_c   1.000
_cell.angle_alpha   90.00
_cell.angle_beta   90.00
_cell.angle_gamma   90.00
#
_symmetry.space_group_name_H-M   'P 1'
#
loop_
_entity.id
_entity.type
_entity.pdbx_description
1 polymer ?
#
loop_
_entity_poly.entity_id
_entity_poly.type
_entity_poly.pdbx_seq_one_letter_code
_entity_poly.pdbx_strand_id
1 'polypeptide(L)'
;MVAIPAVIQAGSEAKLCASLLQPNETLVMTISLMADGQNKTLLHETSDQEFHRCFQFQAPHVKSDEVHNFKVEVRGVTFLSTEERRVMIKPYGPMTFIQTDKPIYNPGQTVHFRVVTLDTNFSPVNQLVSWKYNIENSLLGQSLLFQSQIQKCGNT
;
A
#
# COMPACT_ATOMS: atom_id res chain seq x y z
N MET A 1 -7.89 21.85 -3.51
CA MET A 1 -7.75 20.49 -4.08
C MET A 1 -6.98 19.63 -3.11
N VAL A 2 -7.37 18.38 -2.92
CA VAL A 2 -6.65 17.40 -2.10
C VAL A 2 -6.43 16.14 -2.92
N ALA A 3 -5.19 15.64 -2.94
CA ALA A 3 -4.80 14.41 -3.62
C ALA A 3 -4.29 13.39 -2.61
N ILE A 4 -4.91 12.21 -2.60
CA ILE A 4 -4.54 11.07 -1.77
C ILE A 4 -4.64 9.78 -2.60
N PRO A 5 -3.75 8.79 -2.41
CA PRO A 5 -3.88 7.50 -3.08
C PRO A 5 -5.22 6.83 -2.73
N ALA A 6 -5.86 6.22 -3.73
CA ALA A 6 -7.10 5.46 -3.52
C ALA A 6 -6.87 4.14 -2.76
N VAL A 7 -5.64 3.61 -2.82
CA VAL A 7 -5.22 2.39 -2.12
C VAL A 7 -3.90 2.66 -1.41
N ILE A 8 -3.83 2.30 -0.13
CA ILE A 8 -2.65 2.48 0.73
C ILE A 8 -2.33 1.16 1.42
N GLN A 9 -1.05 0.81 1.51
CA GLN A 9 -0.63 -0.34 2.31
C GLN A 9 -0.66 -0.01 3.81
N ALA A 10 -1.22 -0.91 4.60
CA ALA A 10 -1.27 -0.82 6.06
C ALA A 10 0.14 -0.66 6.64
N GLY A 11 0.29 0.22 7.63
CA GLY A 11 1.56 0.48 8.30
C GLY A 11 2.66 1.12 7.43
N SER A 12 2.36 1.50 6.18
CA SER A 12 3.28 2.22 5.31
C SER A 12 3.21 3.73 5.52
N GLU A 13 4.28 4.43 5.13
CA GLU A 13 4.28 5.88 5.03
C GLU A 13 3.58 6.32 3.75
N ALA A 14 2.38 6.89 3.89
CA ALA A 14 1.58 7.40 2.79
C ALA A 14 1.77 8.91 2.63
N LYS A 15 1.65 9.40 1.40
CA LYS A 15 1.76 10.82 1.07
C LYS A 15 0.41 11.37 0.62
N LEU A 16 0.09 12.57 1.08
CA LEU A 16 -1.10 13.30 0.67
C LEU A 16 -0.71 14.76 0.43
N CYS A 17 -1.30 15.35 -0.62
CA CYS A 17 -0.99 16.71 -1.05
C CYS A 17 -2.23 17.58 -1.00
N ALA A 18 -2.09 18.76 -0.44
CA ALA A 18 -3.12 19.78 -0.35
C ALA A 18 -2.70 20.99 -1.19
N SER A 19 -3.67 21.57 -1.89
CA SER A 19 -3.47 22.79 -2.66
C SER A 19 -4.63 23.74 -2.44
N LEU A 20 -4.29 24.98 -2.11
CA LEU A 20 -5.23 26.08 -2.05
C LEU A 20 -4.85 27.06 -3.17
N LEU A 21 -5.81 27.40 -4.03
CA LEU A 21 -5.58 28.26 -5.19
C LEU A 21 -6.36 29.55 -4.97
N GLN A 22 -5.67 30.68 -5.08
CA GLN A 22 -6.26 32.04 -5.09
C GLN A 22 -7.36 32.27 -4.04
N PRO A 23 -7.07 32.09 -2.74
CA PRO A 23 -8.06 32.40 -1.70
C PRO A 23 -8.40 33.89 -1.68
N ASN A 24 -9.68 34.21 -1.48
CA ASN A 24 -10.18 35.60 -1.35
C ASN A 24 -10.36 36.02 0.12
N GLU A 25 -10.23 35.08 1.05
CA GLU A 25 -10.25 35.28 2.50
C GLU A 25 -9.28 34.29 3.17
N THR A 26 -8.98 34.48 4.45
CA THR A 26 -8.20 33.49 5.20
C THR A 26 -9.01 32.21 5.37
N LEU A 27 -8.47 31.09 4.89
CA LEU A 27 -9.11 29.78 4.94
C LEU A 27 -8.35 28.83 5.87
N VAL A 28 -9.10 27.99 6.58
CA VAL A 28 -8.61 26.89 7.40
C VAL A 28 -8.97 25.59 6.71
N MET A 29 -7.97 24.83 6.30
CA MET A 29 -8.11 23.49 5.73
C MET A 29 -7.77 22.43 6.76
N THR A 30 -8.74 21.57 7.07
CA THR A 30 -8.57 20.41 7.95
C THR A 30 -8.78 19.13 7.17
N ILE A 31 -7.83 18.20 7.28
CA ILE A 31 -7.93 16.87 6.67
C ILE A 31 -7.86 15.84 7.78
N SER A 32 -8.87 14.98 7.88
CA SER A 32 -9.01 13.99 8.96
C SER A 32 -9.28 12.61 8.39
N LEU A 33 -8.62 11.60 8.97
CA LEU A 33 -8.92 10.19 8.77
C LEU A 33 -9.98 9.75 9.78
N MET A 34 -11.10 9.22 9.29
CA MET A 34 -12.16 8.64 10.10
C MET A 34 -11.92 7.13 10.19
N ALA A 35 -11.58 6.66 11.39
CA ALA A 35 -11.34 5.25 11.69
C ALA A 35 -11.97 4.90 13.05
N ASP A 36 -12.73 3.82 13.12
CA ASP A 36 -13.31 3.29 14.37
C ASP A 36 -14.09 4.32 15.22
N GLY A 37 -14.81 5.23 14.56
CA GLY A 37 -15.56 6.30 15.22
C GLY A 37 -14.70 7.42 15.81
N GLN A 38 -13.38 7.38 15.61
CA GLN A 38 -12.47 8.47 15.95
C GLN A 38 -12.01 9.23 14.70
N ASN A 39 -11.86 10.55 14.86
CA ASN A 39 -11.32 11.43 13.83
C ASN A 39 -9.86 11.75 14.18
N LYS A 40 -8.94 11.23 13.37
CA LYS A 40 -7.52 11.57 13.46
C LYS A 40 -7.20 12.68 12.47
N THR A 41 -6.91 13.88 12.95
CA THR A 41 -6.46 14.99 12.11
C THR A 41 -5.08 14.67 11.54
N LEU A 42 -4.94 14.76 10.21
CA LEU A 42 -3.70 14.54 9.48
C LEU A 42 -3.06 15.86 9.02
N LEU A 43 -3.88 16.86 8.70
CA LEU A 43 -3.45 18.21 8.38
C LEU A 43 -4.41 19.23 8.98
N HIS A 44 -3.85 20.31 9.48
CA HIS A 44 -4.57 21.50 9.85
C HIS A 44 -3.74 22.72 9.41
N GLU A 45 -4.16 23.35 8.31
CA GLU A 45 -3.42 24.42 7.66
C GLU A 45 -4.30 25.68 7.56
N THR A 46 -3.77 26.82 7.98
CA THR A 46 -4.43 28.11 7.82
C THR A 46 -3.64 28.96 6.85
N SER A 47 -4.29 29.47 5.80
CA SER A 47 -3.62 30.33 4.82
C SER A 47 -4.59 31.29 4.14
N ASP A 48 -4.10 32.49 3.87
CA ASP A 48 -4.70 33.53 3.03
C ASP A 48 -3.96 33.67 1.67
N GLN A 49 -3.03 32.76 1.38
CA GLN A 49 -2.25 32.74 0.14
C GLN A 49 -2.38 31.38 -0.57
N GLU A 50 -2.04 31.37 -1.85
CA GLU A 50 -1.92 30.13 -2.61
C GLU A 50 -0.79 29.25 -2.03
N PHE A 51 -1.06 27.95 -1.93
CA PHE A 51 -0.04 26.98 -1.55
C PHE A 51 -0.24 25.62 -2.20
N HIS A 52 0.86 24.88 -2.34
CA HIS A 52 0.88 23.45 -2.62
C HIS A 52 1.84 22.78 -1.64
N ARG A 53 1.32 21.91 -0.77
CA ARG A 53 2.12 21.21 0.23
C ARG A 53 1.74 19.74 0.28
N CYS A 54 2.73 18.89 0.46
CA CYS A 54 2.53 17.47 0.67
C CYS A 54 3.08 17.08 2.03
N PHE A 55 2.40 16.14 2.66
CA PHE A 55 2.74 15.63 3.97
C PHE A 55 2.66 14.11 3.97
N GLN A 56 3.53 13.53 4.77
CA GLN A 56 3.60 12.10 4.99
C GLN A 56 2.85 11.76 6.28
N PHE A 57 2.16 10.62 6.29
CA PHE A 57 1.51 10.09 7.47
C PHE A 57 1.65 8.57 7.51
N GLN A 58 1.65 8.01 8.72
CA GLN A 58 1.65 6.56 8.92
C GLN A 58 0.23 6.03 8.77
N ALA A 59 0.04 5.12 7.80
CA ALA A 59 -1.22 4.44 7.58
C ALA A 59 -1.55 3.53 8.78
N PRO A 60 -2.83 3.44 9.20
CA PRO A 60 -3.24 2.50 10.25
C PRO A 60 -2.88 1.06 9.85
N HIS A 61 -2.70 0.23 10.88
CA HIS A 61 -2.55 -1.22 10.70
C HIS A 61 -3.94 -1.84 10.63
N VAL A 62 -4.16 -2.66 9.61
CA VAL A 62 -5.42 -3.39 9.41
C VAL A 62 -5.11 -4.87 9.18
N LYS A 63 -6.02 -5.76 9.59
CA LYS A 63 -5.85 -7.21 9.43
C LYS A 63 -6.45 -7.75 8.13
N SER A 64 -7.33 -6.98 7.52
CA SER A 64 -8.04 -7.27 6.27
C SER A 64 -8.19 -5.99 5.47
N ASP A 65 -8.62 -6.11 4.21
CA ASP A 65 -8.96 -4.93 3.39
C ASP A 65 -10.06 -4.11 4.09
N GLU A 66 -9.75 -2.87 4.44
CA GLU A 66 -10.65 -1.95 5.14
C GLU A 66 -10.79 -0.65 4.34
N VAL A 67 -11.99 -0.07 4.33
CA VAL A 67 -12.24 1.21 3.66
C VAL A 67 -12.39 2.29 4.73
N HIS A 68 -11.52 3.28 4.69
CA HIS A 68 -11.57 4.44 5.56
C HIS A 68 -12.03 5.68 4.80
N ASN A 69 -12.67 6.59 5.52
CA ASN A 69 -13.10 7.86 4.96
C ASN A 69 -12.13 8.98 5.39
N PHE A 70 -11.62 9.71 4.41
CA PHE A 70 -10.88 10.94 4.63
C PHE A 70 -11.83 12.12 4.45
N LYS A 71 -12.06 12.87 5.53
CA LYS A 71 -12.84 14.10 5.49
C LYS A 71 -11.91 15.27 5.24
N VAL A 72 -12.22 16.05 4.23
CA VAL A 72 -11.58 17.34 3.92
C VAL A 72 -12.59 18.43 4.23
N GLU A 73 -12.22 19.36 5.09
CA GLU A 73 -13.03 20.52 5.43
C GLU A 73 -12.21 21.78 5.16
N VAL A 74 -12.78 22.72 4.40
CA VAL A 74 -12.19 24.03 4.12
C VAL A 74 -13.17 25.07 4.62
N ARG A 75 -12.75 25.88 5.59
CA ARG A 75 -13.60 26.83 6.29
C ARG A 75 -12.98 28.22 6.29
N GLY A 76 -13.75 29.22 5.91
CA GLY A 76 -13.46 30.63 6.09
C GLY A 76 -14.63 31.35 6.75
N VAL A 77 -14.65 32.67 6.62
CA VAL A 77 -15.73 33.50 7.17
C VAL A 77 -16.99 33.35 6.33
N THR A 78 -16.84 33.35 5.01
CA THR A 78 -17.95 33.28 4.05
C THR A 78 -18.01 31.96 3.29
N PHE A 79 -16.95 31.16 3.36
CA PHE A 79 -16.84 29.89 2.65
C PHE A 79 -16.84 28.68 3.60
N LEU A 80 -17.60 27.64 3.25
CA LEU A 80 -17.50 26.33 3.88
C LEU A 80 -17.65 25.24 2.82
N SER A 81 -16.68 24.35 2.74
CA SER A 81 -16.71 23.18 1.87
C SER A 81 -16.28 21.95 2.64
N THR A 82 -17.02 20.87 2.47
CA THR A 82 -16.72 19.58 3.08
C THR A 82 -16.82 18.50 2.03
N GLU A 83 -15.82 17.62 1.97
CA GLU A 83 -15.78 16.50 1.05
C GLU A 83 -15.26 15.25 1.77
N GLU A 84 -15.79 14.09 1.42
CA GLU A 84 -15.30 12.81 1.91
C GLU A 84 -14.74 11.96 0.78
N ARG A 85 -13.58 11.36 1.01
CA ARG A 85 -12.92 10.45 0.08
C ARG A 85 -12.72 9.09 0.71
N ARG A 86 -13.22 8.05 0.04
CA ARG A 86 -13.05 6.65 0.46
C ARG A 86 -11.70 6.16 -0.03
N VAL A 87 -10.88 5.66 0.88
CA VAL A 87 -9.55 5.11 0.62
C VAL A 87 -9.49 3.70 1.17
N MET A 88 -9.00 2.78 0.35
CA MET A 88 -8.81 1.38 0.74
C MET A 88 -7.45 1.21 1.38
N ILE A 89 -7.42 0.65 2.60
CA ILE A 89 -6.20 0.28 3.29
C ILE A 89 -6.10 -1.24 3.24
N LYS A 90 -5.01 -1.73 2.65
CA LYS A 90 -4.77 -3.16 2.47
C LYS A 90 -3.66 -3.65 3.39
N PRO A 91 -3.80 -4.83 4.02
CA PRO A 91 -2.71 -5.42 4.78
C PRO A 91 -1.49 -5.62 3.88
N TYR A 92 -0.30 -5.66 4.50
CA TYR A 92 0.91 -6.03 3.77
C TYR A 92 0.79 -7.47 3.26
N GLY A 93 0.76 -7.63 1.94
CA GLY A 93 0.58 -8.89 1.27
C GLY A 93 1.60 -9.05 0.13
N PRO A 94 2.83 -9.51 0.43
CA PRO A 94 3.82 -9.76 -0.61
C PRO A 94 3.39 -10.93 -1.49
N MET A 95 3.70 -10.85 -2.78
CA MET A 95 3.36 -11.88 -3.77
C MET A 95 4.55 -12.82 -3.98
N THR A 96 4.30 -14.13 -3.95
CA THR A 96 5.31 -15.15 -4.22
C THR A 96 5.05 -15.80 -5.56
N PHE A 97 6.08 -15.81 -6.41
CA PHE A 97 6.07 -16.42 -7.74
C PHE A 97 6.99 -17.63 -7.76
N ILE A 98 6.53 -18.71 -8.39
CA ILE A 98 7.32 -19.91 -8.66
C ILE A 98 7.47 -20.03 -10.17
N GLN A 99 8.71 -20.12 -10.64
CA GLN A 99 9.03 -20.33 -12.04
C GLN A 99 9.89 -21.58 -12.18
N THR A 100 9.41 -22.55 -12.95
CA THR A 100 10.17 -23.74 -13.33
C THR A 100 11.03 -23.46 -14.58
N ASP A 101 12.07 -24.26 -14.80
CA ASP A 101 12.88 -24.16 -16.02
C ASP A 101 12.12 -24.61 -17.27
N LYS A 102 11.15 -25.52 -17.11
CA LYS A 102 10.26 -26.01 -18.18
C LYS A 102 8.80 -26.11 -17.71
N PRO A 103 7.83 -25.96 -18.62
CA PRO A 103 6.40 -26.11 -18.30
C PRO A 103 5.93 -27.59 -18.23
N ILE A 104 6.62 -28.52 -18.89
CA ILE A 104 6.25 -29.96 -18.97
C ILE A 104 7.51 -30.81 -18.78
N TYR A 105 7.39 -31.90 -18.02
CA TYR A 105 8.46 -32.85 -17.73
C TYR A 105 8.07 -34.28 -18.14
N ASN A 106 9.04 -35.02 -18.66
CA ASN A 106 8.93 -36.46 -18.84
C ASN A 106 9.31 -37.18 -17.54
N PRO A 107 8.85 -38.44 -17.35
CA PRO A 107 9.25 -39.26 -16.21
C PRO A 107 10.78 -39.35 -16.07
N GLY A 108 11.28 -39.20 -14.84
CA GLY A 108 12.72 -39.25 -14.52
C GLY A 108 13.48 -37.92 -14.69
N GLN A 109 12.84 -36.87 -15.22
CA GLN A 109 13.48 -35.55 -15.29
C GLN A 109 13.50 -34.83 -13.94
N THR A 110 14.61 -34.16 -13.64
CA THR A 110 14.72 -33.25 -12.49
C THR A 110 14.09 -31.90 -12.83
N VAL A 111 13.28 -31.37 -11.91
CA VAL A 111 12.65 -30.05 -12.01
C VAL A 111 13.56 -29.01 -11.36
N HIS A 112 13.98 -28.00 -12.12
CA HIS A 112 14.63 -26.82 -11.55
C HIS A 112 13.61 -25.69 -11.45
N PHE A 113 13.66 -24.93 -10.36
CA PHE A 113 12.74 -23.82 -10.17
C PHE A 113 13.36 -22.69 -9.36
N ARG A 114 12.73 -21.53 -9.45
CA ARG A 114 13.06 -20.32 -8.71
C ARG A 114 11.82 -19.87 -7.95
N VAL A 115 12.04 -19.39 -6.74
CA VAL A 115 10.99 -18.80 -5.91
C VAL A 115 11.39 -17.37 -5.60
N VAL A 116 10.53 -16.43 -5.99
CA VAL A 116 10.76 -14.99 -5.80
C VAL A 116 9.56 -14.40 -5.07
N THR A 117 9.84 -13.65 -4.02
CA THR A 117 8.82 -12.88 -3.31
C THR A 117 9.04 -11.41 -3.60
N LEU A 118 7.98 -10.70 -3.98
CA LEU A 118 7.96 -9.27 -4.21
C LEU A 118 7.01 -8.57 -3.25
N ASP A 119 7.38 -7.39 -2.76
CA ASP A 119 6.44 -6.51 -2.06
C ASP A 119 5.50 -5.78 -3.03
N THR A 120 4.67 -4.89 -2.49
CA THR A 120 3.72 -4.08 -3.27
C THR A 120 4.38 -3.07 -4.21
N ASN A 121 5.68 -2.76 -4.01
CA ASN A 121 6.50 -1.93 -4.89
C ASN A 121 7.33 -2.77 -5.86
N PHE A 122 7.02 -4.07 -6.00
CA PHE A 122 7.77 -5.02 -6.82
C PHE A 122 9.26 -5.15 -6.43
N SER A 123 9.59 -4.80 -5.19
CA SER A 123 10.94 -4.97 -4.66
C SER A 123 11.10 -6.37 -4.07
N PRO A 124 12.25 -7.05 -4.29
CA PRO A 124 12.49 -8.37 -3.73
C PRO A 124 12.48 -8.35 -2.20
N VAL A 125 11.66 -9.20 -1.60
CA VAL A 125 11.58 -9.36 -0.14
C VAL A 125 12.24 -10.66 0.24
N ASN A 126 13.16 -10.60 1.20
CA ASN A 126 13.75 -11.79 1.80
C ASN A 126 12.81 -12.29 2.90
N GLN A 127 11.94 -13.24 2.54
CA GLN A 127 11.02 -13.87 3.49
C GLN A 127 11.10 -15.39 3.38
N LEU A 128 10.76 -16.05 4.48
CA LEU A 128 10.65 -17.50 4.51
C LEU A 128 9.32 -17.90 3.88
N VAL A 129 9.38 -18.75 2.86
CA VAL A 129 8.20 -19.30 2.20
C VAL A 129 8.16 -20.81 2.39
N SER A 130 6.94 -21.35 2.54
CA SER A 130 6.67 -22.78 2.53
C SER A 130 5.81 -23.11 1.30
N TRP A 131 6.12 -24.21 0.63
CA TRP A 131 5.36 -24.69 -0.51
C TRP A 131 5.16 -26.20 -0.42
N LYS A 132 4.09 -26.67 -1.05
CA LYS A 132 3.69 -28.08 -1.13
C LYS A 132 3.40 -28.42 -2.57
N TYR A 133 3.82 -29.61 -2.99
CA TYR A 133 3.55 -30.15 -4.30
C TYR A 133 2.65 -31.38 -4.18
N ASN A 134 1.48 -31.32 -4.82
CA ASN A 134 0.48 -32.38 -4.81
C ASN A 134 0.16 -32.82 -6.23
N ILE A 135 0.01 -34.13 -6.45
CA ILE A 135 -0.64 -34.71 -7.64
C ILE A 135 -1.81 -35.53 -7.14
N GLU A 136 -3.00 -35.34 -7.71
CA GLU A 136 -4.22 -36.08 -7.32
C GLU A 136 -4.47 -36.07 -5.80
N ASN A 137 -4.27 -34.91 -5.16
CA ASN A 137 -4.36 -34.71 -3.71
C ASN A 137 -3.38 -35.54 -2.84
N SER A 138 -2.44 -36.23 -3.46
CA SER A 138 -1.33 -36.90 -2.77
C SER A 138 -0.14 -35.95 -2.67
N LEU A 139 0.32 -35.71 -1.44
CA LEU A 139 1.51 -34.88 -1.19
C LEU A 139 2.76 -35.63 -1.65
N LEU A 140 3.45 -35.09 -2.65
CA LEU A 140 4.67 -35.67 -3.20
C LEU A 140 5.93 -34.97 -2.71
N GLY A 141 5.82 -33.72 -2.23
CA GLY A 141 6.94 -32.98 -1.68
C GLY A 141 6.52 -31.74 -0.90
N GLN A 142 7.29 -31.40 0.13
CA GLN A 142 7.12 -30.19 0.92
C GLN A 142 8.48 -29.61 1.32
N SER A 143 8.57 -28.28 1.40
CA SER A 143 9.69 -27.60 2.05
C SER A 143 9.21 -26.85 3.28
N LEU A 144 9.96 -26.94 4.38
CA LEU A 144 9.58 -26.26 5.62
C LEU A 144 9.83 -24.74 5.52
N LEU A 145 10.98 -24.31 5.00
CA LEU A 145 11.31 -22.89 4.80
C LEU A 145 12.36 -22.74 3.68
N PHE A 146 12.13 -21.84 2.72
CA PHE A 146 13.12 -21.42 1.73
C PHE A 146 13.26 -19.90 1.75
N GLN A 147 14.49 -19.36 1.68
CA GLN A 147 14.71 -17.93 1.42
C GLN A 147 14.57 -17.68 -0.07
N SER A 148 13.68 -16.75 -0.45
CA SER A 148 13.63 -16.21 -1.81
C SER A 148 15.04 -15.77 -2.25
N GLN A 149 15.51 -16.33 -3.37
CA GLN A 149 16.88 -16.04 -3.85
C GLN A 149 16.88 -14.66 -4.48
N ILE A 150 17.55 -13.69 -3.84
CA ILE A 150 17.84 -12.38 -4.44
C ILE A 150 19.16 -12.52 -5.18
N GLN A 151 19.11 -12.75 -6.49
CA GLN A 151 20.29 -12.56 -7.30
C GLN A 151 20.44 -11.05 -7.54
N LYS A 152 21.31 -10.39 -6.76
CA LYS A 152 21.66 -8.99 -7.00
C LYS A 152 22.16 -8.87 -8.45
N CYS A 153 21.40 -8.22 -9.32
CA CYS A 153 21.94 -7.77 -10.59
C CYS A 153 23.04 -6.75 -10.25
N GLY A 154 24.30 -7.13 -10.49
CA GLY A 154 25.42 -6.20 -10.35
C GLY A 154 25.24 -5.05 -11.33
N ASN A 155 25.46 -3.82 -10.85
CA ASN A 155 25.55 -2.64 -11.72
C ASN A 155 26.66 -2.90 -12.76
N THR A 156 26.28 -2.81 -14.03
CA THR A 156 27.22 -2.66 -15.14
C THR A 156 27.42 -1.18 -15.41
#